data_AF-A0A4U3AUX1-F1
#
_entry.id   AF-A0A4U3AUX1-F1
#
_cell.length_a   1.000
_cell.length_b   1.000
_cell.length_c   1.000
_cell.angle_alpha   90.00
_cell.angle_beta   90.00
_cell.angle_gamma   90.00
#
_symmetry.space_group_name_H-M   'P 1'
#
loop_
_entity.id
_entity.type
_entity.pdbx_description
1 polymer ?
#
loop_
_entity_poly.entity_id
_entity_poly.type
_entity_poly.pdbx_seq_one_letter_code
_entity_poly.pdbx_strand_id
1 'polypeptide(L)'
;MKFVMFLVGLLVVFVLGFLISADRKKIKYKPIAIMLVIQLALSYFLLNTQVGYILVKGISDGFGALLGYAEAGIVFVFGGLVNKGEVSFFLTALLPIVFFAVLIGILQHFKILPIFIRAIGTALSKVNGLGKLESYNAVAAAIVGQAEVFITVKDQLSKIPKHRLYTLCASSMSTVSMSIVGSYMKMIEPKYVVTALVLNLFSGFIIIHIINPYDITEEEDTLKLENKKKQSFFEMLSEYIMLGFTIAITVAAMLLGFVALITAINSLFDSMFGITFQAILGYIFSPLAFVMGIPQAEMVTAGQIMATKLVSNEFVAMLDLGKVAGDLSART
;
A
#
# COMPACT_ATOMS: atom_id res chain seq x y z
N MET A 1 17.57 -8.41 23.64
CA MET A 1 16.16 -7.96 23.69
C MET A 1 15.56 -7.66 22.30
N LYS A 2 16.22 -6.90 21.41
CA LYS A 2 15.65 -6.53 20.09
C LYS A 2 15.29 -7.73 19.20
N PHE A 3 16.17 -8.73 19.10
CA PHE A 3 15.91 -9.95 18.33
C PHE A 3 14.77 -10.80 18.93
N VAL A 4 14.67 -10.84 20.26
CA VAL A 4 13.57 -11.53 20.96
C VAL A 4 12.24 -10.85 20.63
N MET A 5 12.18 -9.52 20.71
CA MET A 5 10.97 -8.77 20.33
C MET A 5 10.58 -8.99 18.87
N PHE A 6 11.56 -9.07 17.95
CA PHE A 6 11.29 -9.42 16.56
C PHE A 6 10.62 -10.79 16.41
N LEU A 7 11.15 -11.83 17.08
CA LEU A 7 10.55 -13.16 17.06
C LEU A 7 9.16 -13.19 17.71
N VAL A 8 8.97 -12.45 18.80
CA VAL A 8 7.66 -12.29 19.45
C VAL A 8 6.68 -11.59 18.50
N GLY A 9 7.12 -10.58 17.76
CA GLY A 9 6.34 -9.91 16.72
C GLY A 9 5.83 -10.87 15.65
N LEU A 10 6.72 -11.68 15.08
CA LEU A 10 6.34 -12.70 14.10
C LEU A 10 5.38 -13.73 14.69
N LEU A 11 5.61 -14.16 15.94
CA LEU A 11 4.74 -15.11 16.62
C LEU A 11 3.34 -14.53 16.86
N VAL A 12 3.23 -13.28 17.31
CA VAL A 12 1.94 -12.63 17.56
C VAL A 12 1.16 -12.47 16.25
N VAL A 13 1.81 -12.00 15.18
CA VAL A 13 1.16 -11.90 13.86
C VAL A 13 0.70 -13.28 13.37
N PHE A 14 1.53 -14.30 13.55
CA PHE A 14 1.16 -15.68 13.21
C PHE A 14 -0.05 -16.17 14.03
N VAL A 15 -0.05 -15.97 15.35
CA VAL A 15 -1.15 -16.38 16.23
C VAL A 15 -2.45 -15.65 15.86
N LEU A 16 -2.41 -14.34 15.63
CA LEU A 16 -3.57 -13.56 15.21
C LEU A 16 -4.17 -14.10 13.90
N GLY A 17 -3.32 -14.36 12.89
CA GLY A 17 -3.76 -14.98 11.64
C GLY A 17 -4.27 -16.41 11.83
N PHE A 18 -3.63 -17.20 12.67
CA PHE A 18 -3.99 -18.59 12.94
C PHE A 18 -5.37 -18.72 13.62
N LEU A 19 -5.70 -17.79 14.52
CA LEU A 19 -7.00 -17.77 15.20
C LEU A 19 -8.16 -17.65 14.22
N ILE A 20 -8.00 -16.83 13.17
CA ILE A 20 -9.01 -16.57 12.13
C ILE A 20 -8.81 -17.40 10.84
N SER A 21 -7.90 -18.38 10.87
CA SER A 21 -7.60 -19.22 9.71
C SER A 21 -8.78 -20.11 9.30
N ALA A 22 -9.08 -20.15 8.00
CA ALA A 22 -10.14 -20.97 7.42
C ALA A 22 -9.87 -22.48 7.54
N ASP A 23 -8.61 -22.90 7.45
CA ASP A 23 -8.20 -24.30 7.64
C ASP A 23 -6.76 -24.39 8.18
N ARG A 24 -6.66 -24.46 9.51
CA ARG A 24 -5.39 -24.49 10.24
C ARG A 24 -4.48 -25.66 9.86
N LYS A 25 -5.02 -26.75 9.30
CA LYS A 25 -4.24 -27.92 8.90
C LYS A 25 -3.57 -27.75 7.53
N LYS A 26 -4.06 -26.83 6.70
CA LYS A 26 -3.56 -26.60 5.33
C LYS A 26 -2.54 -25.47 5.22
N ILE A 27 -2.21 -24.80 6.34
CA ILE A 27 -1.25 -23.69 6.36
C ILE A 27 0.07 -24.11 5.70
N LYS A 28 0.50 -23.33 4.70
CA LYS A 28 1.69 -23.63 3.90
C LYS A 28 2.94 -23.02 4.54
N TYR A 29 3.50 -23.70 5.53
CA TYR A 29 4.68 -23.22 6.27
C TYR A 29 5.92 -23.01 5.40
N LYS A 30 6.14 -23.84 4.37
CA LYS A 30 7.32 -23.72 3.50
C LYS A 30 7.34 -22.39 2.72
N PRO A 31 6.28 -22.00 1.97
CA PRO A 31 6.19 -20.66 1.37
C PRO A 31 6.34 -19.52 2.38
N ILE A 32 5.70 -19.63 3.56
CA ILE A 32 5.82 -18.61 4.62
C ILE A 32 7.29 -18.41 5.02
N ALA A 33 8.01 -19.49 5.30
CA ALA A 33 9.43 -19.42 5.68
C ALA A 33 10.31 -18.84 4.57
N ILE A 34 10.09 -19.27 3.32
CA ILE A 34 10.83 -18.74 2.15
C ILE A 34 10.61 -17.23 2.02
N MET A 35 9.37 -16.77 2.09
CA MET A 35 9.04 -15.35 1.97
C MET A 35 9.60 -14.52 3.13
N LEU A 36 9.58 -15.03 4.37
CA LEU A 36 10.19 -14.36 5.51
C LEU A 36 11.71 -14.21 5.33
N VAL A 37 12.40 -15.25 4.87
CA VAL A 37 13.84 -15.18 4.57
C VAL A 37 14.12 -14.16 3.48
N ILE A 38 13.30 -14.14 2.42
CA ILE A 38 13.43 -13.15 1.33
C ILE A 38 13.18 -11.74 1.85
N GLN A 39 12.18 -11.52 2.71
CA GLN A 39 11.93 -10.21 3.31
C GLN A 39 13.11 -9.73 4.16
N LEU A 40 13.69 -10.61 4.98
CA LEU A 40 14.87 -10.28 5.78
C LEU A 40 16.07 -9.96 4.90
N ALA A 41 16.32 -10.76 3.86
CA ALA A 41 17.39 -10.53 2.91
C ALA A 41 17.21 -9.21 2.14
N LEU A 42 15.99 -8.93 1.64
CA LEU A 42 15.66 -7.70 0.93
C LEU A 42 15.70 -6.47 1.85
N SER A 43 15.20 -6.58 3.07
CA SER A 43 15.26 -5.49 4.05
C SER A 43 16.71 -5.13 4.38
N TYR A 44 17.56 -6.13 4.62
CA TYR A 44 18.99 -5.92 4.82
C TYR A 44 19.64 -5.31 3.58
N PHE A 45 19.39 -5.88 2.40
CA PHE A 45 19.94 -5.40 1.13
C PHE A 45 19.57 -3.94 0.86
N LEU A 46 18.29 -3.58 0.93
CA LEU A 46 17.78 -2.25 0.59
C LEU A 46 18.16 -1.18 1.62
N LEU A 47 18.19 -1.51 2.91
CA LEU A 47 18.42 -0.52 3.98
C LEU A 47 19.87 -0.45 4.49
N ASN A 48 20.66 -1.52 4.34
CA ASN A 48 21.98 -1.62 4.98
C ASN A 48 23.15 -1.79 3.99
N THR A 49 22.92 -1.77 2.68
CA THR A 49 23.99 -1.89 1.68
C THR A 49 24.11 -0.64 0.81
N GLN A 50 25.32 -0.34 0.33
CA GLN A 50 25.54 0.78 -0.60
C GLN A 50 24.80 0.59 -1.92
N VAL A 51 24.75 -0.64 -2.45
CA VAL A 51 24.02 -0.96 -3.67
C VAL A 51 22.52 -0.75 -3.48
N GLY A 52 21.97 -1.20 -2.36
CA GLY A 52 20.57 -0.97 -1.99
C GLY A 52 20.24 0.52 -1.89
N TYR A 53 21.12 1.30 -1.24
CA TYR A 53 20.98 2.75 -1.17
C TYR A 53 20.96 3.39 -2.57
N ILE A 54 21.87 3.02 -3.46
CA ILE A 54 21.92 3.54 -4.85
C ILE A 54 20.62 3.20 -5.59
N LEU A 55 20.13 1.96 -5.45
CA LEU A 55 18.89 1.52 -6.09
C LEU A 55 17.68 2.31 -5.58
N VAL A 56 17.53 2.42 -4.26
CA VAL A 56 16.44 3.15 -3.61
C VAL A 56 16.50 4.64 -3.98
N LYS A 57 17.70 5.23 -3.98
CA LYS A 57 17.90 6.61 -4.39
C LYS A 57 17.54 6.80 -5.87
N GLY A 58 17.96 5.91 -6.76
CA GLY A 58 17.62 5.97 -8.18
C GLY A 58 16.10 5.91 -8.42
N ILE A 59 15.38 5.05 -7.69
CA ILE A 59 13.91 5.02 -7.73
C ILE A 59 13.33 6.35 -7.24
N SER A 60 13.82 6.85 -6.10
CA SER A 60 13.32 8.08 -5.47
C SER A 60 13.56 9.32 -6.36
N ASP A 61 14.74 9.43 -6.95
CA ASP A 61 15.11 10.51 -7.88
C ASP A 61 14.27 10.43 -9.15
N GLY A 62 14.02 9.22 -9.68
CA GLY A 62 13.12 9.00 -10.80
C GLY A 62 11.68 9.45 -10.51
N PHE A 63 11.13 9.08 -9.34
CA PHE A 63 9.83 9.58 -8.88
C PHE A 63 9.82 11.10 -8.68
N GLY A 64 10.91 11.68 -8.18
CA GLY A 64 11.09 13.12 -8.05
C GLY A 64 11.00 13.84 -9.40
N ALA A 65 11.64 13.30 -10.44
CA ALA A 65 11.56 13.85 -11.79
C ALA A 65 10.13 13.77 -12.36
N LEU A 66 9.44 12.64 -12.18
CA LEU A 66 8.05 12.48 -12.58
C LEU A 66 7.12 13.47 -11.86
N LEU A 67 7.34 13.70 -10.56
CA LEU A 67 6.61 14.70 -9.80
C LEU A 67 6.86 16.12 -10.33
N GLY A 68 8.09 16.44 -10.77
CA GLY A 68 8.39 17.72 -11.41
C GLY A 68 7.62 17.95 -12.71
N TYR A 69 7.42 16.91 -13.52
CA TYR A 69 6.57 17.00 -14.72
C TYR A 69 5.09 17.22 -14.38
N ALA A 70 4.60 16.53 -13.34
CA ALA A 70 3.24 16.75 -12.85
C ALA A 70 3.05 18.19 -12.33
N GLU A 71 4.04 18.69 -11.59
CA GLU A 71 4.05 20.05 -11.02
C GLU A 71 3.94 21.12 -12.11
N ALA A 72 4.62 20.96 -13.25
CA ALA A 72 4.51 21.90 -14.37
C ALA A 72 3.06 22.07 -14.86
N GLY A 73 2.31 20.97 -14.97
CA GLY A 73 0.88 21.01 -15.34
C GLY A 73 0.01 21.63 -14.26
N ILE A 74 0.30 21.34 -12.99
CA ILE A 74 -0.44 21.88 -11.84
C ILE A 74 -0.24 23.38 -11.72
N VAL A 75 1.00 23.87 -11.85
CA VAL A 75 1.33 25.30 -11.81
C VAL A 75 0.67 26.05 -12.96
N PHE A 76 0.60 25.46 -14.16
CA PHE A 76 -0.08 26.07 -15.30
C PHE A 76 -1.57 26.32 -15.03
N VAL A 77 -2.27 25.35 -14.44
CA VAL A 77 -3.73 25.44 -14.20
C VAL A 77 -4.05 26.19 -12.89
N PHE A 78 -3.29 25.96 -11.83
CA PHE A 78 -3.63 26.35 -10.46
C PHE A 78 -2.56 27.22 -9.76
N GLY A 79 -1.47 27.59 -10.43
CA GLY A 79 -0.34 28.29 -9.79
C GLY A 79 -0.70 29.63 -9.13
N GLY A 80 -1.74 30.31 -9.61
CA GLY A 80 -2.25 31.54 -8.99
C GLY A 80 -3.08 31.34 -7.72
N LEU A 81 -3.45 30.10 -7.36
CA LEU A 81 -4.28 29.78 -6.20
C LEU A 81 -3.48 29.51 -4.92
N VAL A 82 -2.15 29.47 -5.01
CA VAL A 82 -1.28 29.17 -3.87
C VAL A 82 -0.74 30.45 -3.26
N ASN A 83 -0.99 30.67 -1.98
CA ASN A 83 -0.34 31.74 -1.23
C ASN A 83 1.18 31.54 -1.25
N LYS A 84 1.93 32.62 -1.47
CA LYS A 84 3.40 32.56 -1.43
C LYS A 84 3.85 32.03 -0.06
N GLY A 85 4.44 30.84 -0.05
CA GLY A 85 4.96 30.18 1.15
C GLY A 85 4.07 29.10 1.76
N GLU A 86 2.84 28.90 1.26
CA GLU A 86 1.97 27.81 1.71
C GLU A 86 1.97 26.66 0.71
N VAL A 87 2.13 25.43 1.20
CA VAL A 87 2.07 24.23 0.38
C VAL A 87 0.66 23.66 0.46
N SER A 88 -0.13 23.82 -0.62
CA SER A 88 -1.44 23.17 -0.68
C SER A 88 -1.27 21.66 -0.83
N PHE A 89 -1.72 20.90 0.17
CA PHE A 89 -1.71 19.44 0.16
C PHE A 89 -2.43 18.87 -1.07
N PHE A 90 -3.58 19.45 -1.44
CA PHE A 90 -4.34 19.01 -2.61
C PHE A 90 -3.51 19.17 -3.90
N LEU A 91 -2.85 20.30 -4.07
CA LEU A 91 -2.08 20.58 -5.29
C LEU A 91 -0.78 19.78 -5.35
N THR A 92 -0.07 19.63 -4.23
CA THR A 92 1.28 19.05 -4.22
C THR A 92 1.31 17.54 -3.99
N ALA A 93 0.30 16.98 -3.33
CA ALA A 93 0.25 15.56 -3.01
C ALA A 93 -0.84 14.82 -3.80
N LEU A 94 -2.01 15.42 -4.06
CA LEU A 94 -3.12 14.71 -4.69
C LEU A 94 -3.19 14.91 -6.21
N LEU A 95 -3.04 16.13 -6.73
CA LEU A 95 -3.11 16.36 -8.18
C LEU A 95 -2.04 15.62 -9.01
N PRO A 96 -0.82 15.30 -8.52
CA PRO A 96 0.12 14.47 -9.26
C PRO A 96 -0.44 13.09 -9.64
N ILE A 97 -1.46 12.58 -8.93
CA ILE A 97 -2.16 11.34 -9.27
C ILE A 97 -2.69 11.37 -10.72
N VAL A 98 -3.10 12.53 -11.24
CA VAL A 98 -3.56 12.70 -12.62
C VAL A 98 -2.47 12.29 -13.62
N PHE A 99 -1.24 12.79 -13.40
CA PHE A 99 -0.11 12.48 -14.27
C PHE A 99 0.28 11.00 -14.18
N PHE A 100 0.32 10.43 -12.97
CA PHE A 100 0.61 9.01 -12.81
C PHE A 100 -0.46 8.11 -13.45
N ALA A 101 -1.74 8.47 -13.37
CA ALA A 101 -2.80 7.75 -14.07
C ALA A 101 -2.55 7.75 -15.59
N VAL A 102 -2.18 8.89 -16.17
CA VAL A 102 -1.82 8.99 -17.60
C VAL A 102 -0.65 8.09 -17.95
N LEU A 103 0.43 8.11 -17.15
CA LEU A 103 1.58 7.23 -17.38
C LEU A 103 1.19 5.76 -17.35
N ILE A 104 0.37 5.35 -16.38
CA ILE A 104 -0.17 3.99 -16.31
C ILE A 104 -0.96 3.66 -17.57
N GLY A 105 -1.84 4.57 -18.00
CA GLY A 105 -2.61 4.42 -19.24
C GLY A 105 -1.73 4.24 -20.48
N ILE A 106 -0.67 5.04 -20.62
CA ILE A 106 0.30 4.93 -21.72
C ILE A 106 0.97 3.54 -21.70
N LEU A 107 1.49 3.11 -20.54
CA LEU A 107 2.15 1.82 -20.41
C LEU A 107 1.18 0.64 -20.65
N GLN A 108 -0.08 0.80 -20.27
CA GLN A 108 -1.16 -0.16 -20.54
C GLN A 108 -1.48 -0.24 -22.05
N HIS A 109 -1.60 0.91 -22.72
CA HIS A 109 -1.92 1.01 -24.14
C HIS A 109 -0.87 0.34 -25.02
N PHE A 110 0.41 0.56 -24.71
CA PHE A 110 1.54 -0.08 -25.41
C PHE A 110 1.82 -1.52 -24.95
N LYS A 111 1.01 -2.07 -24.05
CA LYS A 111 1.16 -3.42 -23.47
C LYS A 111 2.47 -3.65 -22.71
N ILE A 112 3.20 -2.60 -22.37
CA ILE A 112 4.42 -2.67 -21.56
C ILE A 112 4.08 -3.14 -20.15
N LEU A 113 3.02 -2.56 -19.57
CA LEU A 113 2.62 -2.85 -18.20
C LEU A 113 2.12 -4.29 -18.01
N PRO A 114 1.22 -4.85 -18.85
CA PRO A 114 0.83 -6.27 -18.77
C PRO A 114 2.00 -7.25 -18.88
N ILE A 115 3.00 -6.96 -19.74
CA ILE A 115 4.20 -7.81 -19.88
C ILE A 115 4.99 -7.80 -18.58
N PHE A 116 5.22 -6.61 -18.00
CA PHE A 116 5.94 -6.45 -16.75
C PHE A 116 5.24 -7.13 -15.57
N ILE A 117 3.92 -6.92 -15.42
CA ILE A 117 3.12 -7.57 -14.38
C ILE A 117 3.17 -9.10 -14.53
N ARG A 118 3.03 -9.63 -15.76
CA ARG A 118 3.10 -11.07 -15.99
C ARG A 118 4.47 -11.65 -15.63
N ALA A 119 5.56 -10.94 -15.96
CA ALA A 119 6.92 -11.37 -15.65
C ALA A 119 7.14 -11.46 -14.13
N ILE A 120 6.83 -10.37 -13.39
CA ILE A 120 6.99 -10.34 -11.93
C ILE A 120 6.01 -11.29 -11.25
N GLY A 121 4.75 -11.33 -11.69
CA GLY A 121 3.74 -12.23 -11.13
C GLY A 121 4.14 -13.69 -11.27
N THR A 122 4.73 -14.09 -12.40
CA THR A 122 5.24 -15.46 -12.60
C THR A 122 6.49 -15.75 -11.75
N ALA A 123 7.35 -14.76 -11.55
CA ALA A 123 8.50 -14.91 -10.66
C ALA A 123 8.05 -15.07 -9.20
N LEU A 124 7.10 -14.23 -8.76
CA LEU A 124 6.53 -14.30 -7.42
C LEU A 124 5.73 -15.58 -7.19
N SER A 125 4.97 -16.07 -8.17
CA SER A 125 4.20 -17.32 -8.03
C SER A 125 5.10 -18.52 -7.71
N LYS A 126 6.32 -18.56 -8.27
CA LYS A 126 7.31 -19.60 -7.97
C LYS A 126 7.85 -19.52 -6.54
N VAL A 127 7.87 -18.31 -5.96
CA VAL A 127 8.42 -18.05 -4.63
C VAL A 127 7.34 -18.21 -3.55
N ASN A 128 6.17 -17.63 -3.77
CA ASN A 128 5.06 -17.59 -2.82
C ASN A 128 4.22 -18.88 -2.84
N GLY A 129 4.35 -19.75 -3.84
CA GLY A 129 3.58 -20.99 -3.93
C GLY A 129 2.07 -20.81 -4.14
N LEU A 130 1.63 -19.60 -4.50
CA LEU A 130 0.27 -19.29 -4.97
C LEU A 130 0.23 -19.36 -6.50
N GLY A 131 -0.99 -19.29 -7.04
CA GLY A 131 -1.23 -19.32 -8.47
C GLY A 131 -0.72 -18.08 -9.17
N LYS A 132 -0.61 -18.18 -10.50
CA LYS A 132 -0.23 -17.08 -11.37
C LYS A 132 -1.27 -15.97 -11.35
N LEU A 133 -2.56 -16.29 -11.22
CA LEU A 133 -3.62 -15.29 -11.13
C LEU A 133 -3.48 -14.43 -9.87
N GLU A 134 -3.29 -15.06 -8.71
CA GLU A 134 -3.11 -14.37 -7.42
C GLU A 134 -1.87 -13.49 -7.44
N SER A 135 -0.77 -14.02 -7.96
CA SER A 135 0.49 -13.29 -8.04
C SER A 135 0.43 -12.15 -9.07
N TYR A 136 -0.23 -12.37 -10.20
CA TYR A 136 -0.52 -11.31 -11.18
C TYR A 136 -1.38 -10.22 -10.56
N ASN A 137 -2.46 -10.58 -9.86
CA ASN A 137 -3.39 -9.65 -9.22
C ASN A 137 -2.68 -8.77 -8.19
N ALA A 138 -1.86 -9.35 -7.31
CA ALA A 138 -1.13 -8.58 -6.30
C ALA A 138 -0.14 -7.58 -6.92
N VAL A 139 0.60 -8.00 -7.95
CA VAL A 139 1.54 -7.11 -8.67
C VAL A 139 0.80 -6.04 -9.44
N ALA A 140 -0.30 -6.40 -10.10
CA ALA A 140 -1.14 -5.45 -10.78
C ALA A 140 -1.68 -4.41 -9.79
N ALA A 141 -2.17 -4.84 -8.62
CA ALA A 141 -2.76 -3.95 -7.63
C ALA A 141 -1.73 -2.99 -7.04
N ALA A 142 -0.51 -3.46 -6.80
CA ALA A 142 0.60 -2.61 -6.37
C ALA A 142 0.98 -1.55 -7.42
N ILE A 143 0.83 -1.83 -8.71
CA ILE A 143 1.20 -0.87 -9.76
C ILE A 143 0.04 0.05 -10.12
N VAL A 144 -1.11 -0.50 -10.48
CA VAL A 144 -2.25 0.27 -11.00
C VAL A 144 -3.21 0.73 -9.93
N GLY A 145 -3.31 -0.01 -8.81
CA GLY A 145 -4.31 0.21 -7.78
C GLY A 145 -5.39 -0.87 -7.74
N GLN A 146 -6.06 -0.97 -6.59
CA GLN A 146 -7.05 -2.02 -6.34
C GLN A 146 -8.24 -1.94 -7.32
N ALA A 147 -8.80 -0.75 -7.55
CA ALA A 147 -10.01 -0.57 -8.34
C ALA A 147 -9.80 -0.99 -9.80
N GLU A 148 -8.67 -0.61 -10.38
CA GLU A 148 -8.30 -0.86 -11.77
C GLU A 148 -8.13 -2.36 -12.04
N VAL A 149 -7.49 -3.08 -11.12
CA VAL A 149 -7.33 -4.54 -11.26
C VAL A 149 -8.67 -5.23 -11.29
N PHE A 150 -9.58 -4.91 -10.36
CA PHE A 150 -10.91 -5.55 -10.33
C PHE A 150 -11.75 -5.21 -11.56
N ILE A 151 -11.59 -4.02 -12.15
CA ILE A 151 -12.23 -3.67 -13.42
C ILE A 151 -11.72 -4.55 -14.57
N THR A 152 -10.44 -4.94 -14.58
CA THR A 152 -9.90 -5.82 -15.64
C THR A 152 -10.38 -7.26 -15.55
N VAL A 153 -10.77 -7.72 -14.36
CA VAL A 153 -11.27 -9.09 -14.14
C VAL A 153 -12.77 -9.14 -13.85
N LYS A 154 -13.49 -8.02 -13.98
CA LYS A 154 -14.90 -7.87 -13.54
C LYS A 154 -15.83 -8.95 -14.10
N ASP A 155 -15.66 -9.29 -15.37
CA ASP A 155 -16.52 -10.23 -16.10
C ASP A 155 -16.22 -11.70 -15.74
N GLN A 156 -15.13 -11.92 -14.99
CA GLN A 156 -14.69 -13.23 -14.49
C GLN A 156 -14.92 -13.38 -12.99
N LEU A 157 -15.23 -12.31 -12.25
CA LEU A 157 -15.40 -12.36 -10.79
C LEU A 157 -16.45 -13.38 -10.35
N SER A 158 -17.55 -13.53 -11.11
CA SER A 158 -18.60 -14.52 -10.82
C SER A 158 -18.16 -15.97 -10.99
N LYS A 159 -17.07 -16.21 -11.73
CA LYS A 159 -16.51 -17.54 -12.00
C LYS A 159 -15.36 -17.90 -11.05
N ILE A 160 -14.87 -16.93 -10.26
CA ILE A 160 -13.76 -17.14 -9.33
C ILE A 160 -14.29 -17.80 -8.04
N PRO A 161 -13.74 -18.95 -7.62
CA PRO A 161 -14.12 -19.60 -6.37
C PRO A 161 -13.95 -18.67 -5.16
N LYS A 162 -14.83 -18.78 -4.15
CA LYS A 162 -14.84 -17.89 -2.96
C LYS A 162 -13.48 -17.77 -2.26
N HIS A 163 -12.77 -18.89 -2.13
CA HIS A 163 -11.45 -18.92 -1.49
C HIS A 163 -10.41 -18.15 -2.32
N ARG A 164 -10.45 -18.22 -3.66
CA ARG A 164 -9.57 -17.42 -4.52
C ARG A 164 -9.96 -15.96 -4.49
N LEU A 165 -11.26 -15.67 -4.51
CA LEU A 165 -11.76 -14.30 -4.45
C LEU A 165 -11.28 -13.59 -3.17
N TYR A 166 -11.32 -14.25 -2.01
CA TYR A 166 -10.74 -13.72 -0.79
C TYR A 166 -9.26 -13.36 -0.98
N THR A 167 -8.46 -14.27 -1.56
CA THR A 167 -7.03 -14.04 -1.81
C THR A 167 -6.78 -12.86 -2.76
N LEU A 168 -7.58 -12.70 -3.81
CA LEU A 168 -7.49 -11.55 -4.71
C LEU A 168 -7.82 -10.25 -3.97
N CYS A 169 -8.87 -10.23 -3.16
CA CYS A 169 -9.24 -9.06 -2.36
C CYS A 169 -8.17 -8.72 -1.30
N ALA A 170 -7.74 -9.70 -0.51
CA ALA A 170 -6.76 -9.52 0.55
C ALA A 170 -5.39 -9.10 -0.01
N SER A 171 -4.94 -9.68 -1.13
CA SER A 171 -3.68 -9.27 -1.76
C SER A 171 -3.78 -7.86 -2.33
N SER A 172 -4.87 -7.50 -3.01
CA SER A 172 -5.05 -6.12 -3.51
C SER A 172 -5.12 -5.10 -2.37
N MET A 173 -5.89 -5.37 -1.31
CA MET A 173 -6.02 -4.48 -0.14
C MET A 173 -4.73 -4.36 0.67
N SER A 174 -3.83 -5.35 0.57
CA SER A 174 -2.53 -5.25 1.22
C SER A 174 -1.63 -4.21 0.57
N THR A 175 -1.81 -3.93 -0.73
CA THR A 175 -0.91 -3.07 -1.53
C THR A 175 -1.33 -1.60 -1.59
N VAL A 176 -0.43 -0.74 -2.08
CA VAL A 176 -0.68 0.67 -2.39
C VAL A 176 -0.36 0.88 -3.87
N SER A 177 -1.19 1.67 -4.58
CA SER A 177 -0.94 2.04 -5.97
C SER A 177 0.28 2.94 -6.14
N MET A 178 1.04 2.73 -7.21
CA MET A 178 2.20 3.57 -7.57
C MET A 178 1.82 5.04 -7.79
N SER A 179 0.56 5.34 -8.12
CA SER A 179 0.09 6.71 -8.33
C SER A 179 0.12 7.58 -7.08
N ILE A 180 0.09 6.96 -5.89
CA ILE A 180 0.05 7.62 -4.59
C ILE A 180 1.43 7.61 -3.90
N VAL A 181 2.36 6.76 -4.37
CA VAL A 181 3.71 6.61 -3.79
C VAL A 181 4.46 7.93 -3.77
N GLY A 182 4.32 8.75 -4.82
CA GLY A 182 4.92 10.09 -4.87
C GLY A 182 4.44 11.00 -3.73
N SER A 183 3.17 10.89 -3.35
CA SER A 183 2.58 11.64 -2.23
C SER A 183 3.20 11.21 -0.89
N TYR A 184 3.42 9.90 -0.67
CA TYR A 184 4.06 9.42 0.56
C TYR A 184 5.53 9.81 0.65
N MET A 185 6.24 9.84 -0.48
CA MET A 185 7.63 10.31 -0.53
C MET A 185 7.79 11.80 -0.18
N LYS A 186 6.70 12.58 -0.23
CA LYS A 186 6.66 13.97 0.27
C LYS A 186 6.39 14.05 1.77
N MET A 187 5.79 13.03 2.36
CA MET A 187 5.43 12.98 3.79
C MET A 187 6.52 12.33 4.64
N ILE A 188 7.17 11.28 4.12
CA ILE A 188 8.20 10.50 4.83
C ILE A 188 9.37 10.19 3.90
N GLU A 189 10.50 9.76 4.48
CA GLU A 189 11.70 9.45 3.71
C GLU A 189 11.43 8.39 2.62
N PRO A 190 11.79 8.66 1.35
CA PRO A 190 11.53 7.75 0.23
C PRO A 190 12.07 6.33 0.42
N LYS A 191 13.18 6.18 1.16
CA LYS A 191 13.78 4.87 1.43
C LYS A 191 12.84 3.92 2.16
N TYR A 192 12.03 4.45 3.09
CA TYR A 192 11.06 3.65 3.83
C TYR A 192 9.86 3.32 2.96
N VAL A 193 9.41 4.26 2.13
CA VAL A 193 8.30 4.03 1.18
C VAL A 193 8.65 2.92 0.20
N VAL A 194 9.76 3.05 -0.53
CA VAL A 194 10.18 2.07 -1.55
C VAL A 194 10.40 0.70 -0.94
N THR A 195 11.11 0.64 0.20
CA THR A 195 11.39 -0.64 0.87
C THR A 195 10.10 -1.28 1.37
N ALA A 196 9.21 -0.51 2.00
CA ALA A 196 7.94 -1.03 2.52
C ALA A 196 7.08 -1.59 1.39
N LEU A 197 6.96 -0.91 0.25
CA LEU A 197 6.16 -1.38 -0.89
C LEU A 197 6.62 -2.76 -1.40
N VAL A 198 7.94 -2.94 -1.55
CA VAL A 198 8.51 -4.21 -2.03
C VAL A 198 8.27 -5.33 -1.00
N LEU A 199 8.55 -5.07 0.27
CA LEU A 199 8.38 -6.07 1.33
C LEU A 199 6.91 -6.44 1.54
N ASN A 200 6.01 -5.48 1.39
CA ASN A 200 4.59 -5.63 1.68
C ASN A 200 3.88 -6.63 0.73
N LEU A 201 4.36 -6.78 -0.51
CA LEU A 201 3.90 -7.85 -1.41
C LEU A 201 4.05 -9.24 -0.76
N PHE A 202 5.20 -9.50 -0.13
CA PHE A 202 5.46 -10.75 0.57
C PHE A 202 4.66 -10.86 1.87
N SER A 203 4.51 -9.76 2.62
CA SER A 203 3.69 -9.73 3.85
C SER A 203 2.25 -10.12 3.56
N GLY A 204 1.65 -9.57 2.51
CA GLY A 204 0.30 -9.91 2.08
C GLY A 204 0.16 -11.42 1.82
N PHE A 205 1.09 -12.01 1.07
CA PHE A 205 1.06 -13.44 0.79
C PHE A 205 1.31 -14.33 2.02
N ILE A 206 2.19 -13.91 2.95
CA ILE A 206 2.39 -14.63 4.22
C ILE A 206 1.08 -14.70 4.99
N ILE A 207 0.38 -13.57 5.14
CA ILE A 207 -0.90 -13.50 5.85
C ILE A 207 -1.97 -14.34 5.13
N ILE A 208 -2.00 -14.32 3.80
CA ILE A 208 -2.91 -15.15 2.99
C ILE A 208 -2.68 -16.64 3.25
N HIS A 209 -1.43 -17.11 3.29
CA HIS A 209 -1.13 -18.53 3.58
C HIS A 209 -1.50 -18.96 4.99
N ILE A 210 -1.64 -18.01 5.92
CA ILE A 210 -2.09 -18.28 7.28
C ILE A 210 -3.61 -18.27 7.34
N ILE A 211 -4.26 -17.21 6.83
CA ILE A 211 -5.70 -17.00 6.98
C ILE A 211 -6.52 -17.85 6.00
N ASN A 212 -6.09 -17.97 4.76
CA ASN A 212 -6.85 -18.63 3.69
C ASN A 212 -5.96 -19.64 2.92
N PRO A 213 -5.52 -20.72 3.58
CA PRO A 213 -4.72 -21.75 2.93
C PRO A 213 -5.58 -22.68 2.05
N TYR A 214 -5.17 -22.86 0.78
CA TYR A 214 -5.75 -23.84 -0.14
C TYR A 214 -4.71 -24.33 -1.15
N ASP A 215 -5.05 -25.41 -1.85
CA ASP A 215 -4.28 -25.95 -2.97
C ASP A 215 -4.91 -25.50 -4.28
N ILE A 216 -4.09 -25.17 -5.27
CA ILE A 216 -4.53 -24.71 -6.59
C ILE A 216 -4.40 -25.86 -7.58
N THR A 217 -5.47 -26.18 -8.29
CA THR A 217 -5.43 -27.17 -9.38
C THR A 217 -4.91 -26.52 -10.67
N GLU A 218 -4.27 -27.30 -11.56
CA GLU A 218 -3.72 -26.75 -12.81
C GLU A 218 -4.78 -26.13 -13.73
N GLU A 219 -6.02 -26.63 -13.69
CA GLU A 219 -7.15 -26.09 -14.45
C GLU A 219 -7.53 -24.66 -13.99
N GLU A 220 -7.43 -24.39 -12.69
CA GLU A 220 -7.72 -23.09 -12.10
C GLU A 220 -6.61 -22.05 -12.36
N ASP A 221 -5.38 -22.46 -12.69
CA ASP A 221 -4.23 -21.55 -12.88
C ASP A 221 -4.13 -20.94 -14.30
N THR A 222 -5.15 -21.14 -15.14
CA THR A 222 -5.18 -20.56 -16.49
C THR A 222 -5.62 -19.09 -16.50
N LEU A 223 -4.65 -18.18 -16.53
CA LEU A 223 -4.84 -16.73 -16.74
C LEU A 223 -5.44 -16.45 -18.14
N LYS A 224 -6.78 -16.43 -18.25
CA LYS A 224 -7.47 -15.91 -19.43
C LYS A 224 -7.69 -14.41 -19.26
N LEU A 225 -6.67 -13.60 -19.50
CA LEU A 225 -6.86 -12.15 -19.59
C LEU A 225 -7.65 -11.85 -20.87
N GLU A 226 -8.88 -11.36 -20.75
CA GLU A 226 -9.65 -10.93 -21.91
C GLU A 226 -8.98 -9.72 -22.55
N ASN A 227 -8.83 -9.78 -23.88
CA ASN A 227 -8.40 -8.63 -24.66
C ASN A 227 -9.54 -7.61 -24.65
N LYS A 228 -9.37 -6.51 -23.91
CA LYS A 228 -10.23 -5.33 -24.07
C LYS A 228 -10.19 -4.84 -25.52
N LYS A 229 -11.29 -4.21 -25.94
CA LYS A 229 -11.41 -3.53 -27.24
C LYS A 229 -10.19 -2.62 -27.47
N LYS A 230 -9.71 -2.57 -28.71
CA LYS A 230 -8.65 -1.63 -29.11
C LYS A 230 -9.20 -0.21 -28.95
N GLN A 231 -8.72 0.46 -27.91
CA GLN A 231 -8.95 1.87 -27.67
C GLN A 231 -7.95 2.69 -28.47
N SER A 232 -8.33 3.88 -28.95
CA SER A 232 -7.34 4.79 -29.57
C SER A 232 -6.42 5.42 -28.50
N PHE A 233 -5.24 5.91 -28.90
CA PHE A 233 -4.29 6.52 -27.97
C PHE A 233 -4.87 7.75 -27.26
N PHE A 234 -5.56 8.63 -27.98
CA PHE A 234 -6.15 9.84 -27.42
C PHE A 234 -7.40 9.58 -26.56
N GLU A 235 -8.18 8.58 -26.93
CA GLU A 235 -9.29 8.10 -26.11
C GLU A 235 -8.77 7.55 -24.76
N MET A 236 -7.72 6.74 -24.79
CA MET A 236 -7.04 6.26 -23.58
C MET A 236 -6.51 7.43 -22.73
N LEU A 237 -5.79 8.38 -23.34
CA LEU A 237 -5.26 9.53 -22.60
C LEU A 237 -6.38 10.29 -21.89
N SER A 238 -7.46 10.59 -22.61
CA SER A 238 -8.59 11.36 -22.06
C SER A 238 -9.26 10.62 -20.90
N GLU A 239 -9.46 9.31 -21.03
CA GLU A 239 -10.02 8.49 -19.95
C GLU A 239 -9.13 8.47 -18.71
N TYR A 240 -7.81 8.27 -18.86
CA TYR A 240 -6.90 8.19 -17.72
C TYR A 240 -6.66 9.56 -17.06
N ILE A 241 -6.69 10.67 -17.81
CA ILE A 241 -6.69 12.02 -17.25
C ILE A 241 -7.92 12.20 -16.33
N MET A 242 -9.11 11.88 -16.83
CA MET A 242 -10.36 12.02 -16.07
C MET A 242 -10.43 11.06 -14.88
N LEU A 243 -9.94 9.83 -15.05
CA LEU A 243 -9.84 8.85 -13.97
C LEU A 243 -8.92 9.36 -12.86
N GLY A 244 -7.71 9.79 -13.21
CA GLY A 244 -6.75 10.31 -12.23
C GLY A 244 -7.28 11.53 -11.49
N PHE A 245 -7.99 12.43 -12.19
CA PHE A 245 -8.62 13.59 -11.56
C PHE A 245 -9.76 13.19 -10.61
N THR A 246 -10.59 12.24 -11.02
CA THR A 246 -11.66 11.68 -10.17
C THR A 246 -11.08 11.04 -8.91
N ILE A 247 -9.98 10.29 -9.02
CA ILE A 247 -9.29 9.70 -7.87
C ILE A 247 -8.79 10.79 -6.94
N ALA A 248 -8.10 11.82 -7.46
CA ALA A 248 -7.56 12.92 -6.65
C ALA A 248 -8.67 13.66 -5.87
N ILE A 249 -9.79 13.97 -6.52
CA ILE A 249 -10.95 14.62 -5.88
C ILE A 249 -11.61 13.70 -4.86
N THR A 250 -11.74 12.41 -5.16
CA THR A 250 -12.32 11.42 -4.24
C THR A 250 -11.48 11.32 -2.97
N VAL A 251 -10.16 11.22 -3.09
CA VAL A 251 -9.24 11.20 -1.95
C VAL A 251 -9.35 12.50 -1.15
N ALA A 252 -9.39 13.66 -1.81
CA ALA A 252 -9.56 14.95 -1.13
C ALA A 252 -10.86 15.01 -0.31
N ALA A 253 -11.99 14.57 -0.89
CA ALA A 253 -13.28 14.53 -0.23
C ALA A 253 -13.28 13.57 0.97
N MET A 254 -12.70 12.37 0.81
CA MET A 254 -12.56 11.39 1.90
C MET A 254 -11.72 11.95 3.05
N LEU A 255 -10.60 12.62 2.76
CA LEU A 255 -9.73 13.22 3.77
C LEU A 255 -10.43 14.35 4.52
N LEU A 256 -11.13 15.24 3.81
CA LEU A 256 -11.93 16.29 4.43
C LEU A 256 -12.93 15.70 5.42
N GLY A 257 -13.68 14.67 4.99
CA GLY A 257 -14.67 14.00 5.83
C GLY A 257 -14.05 13.30 7.05
N PHE A 258 -13.04 12.47 6.86
CA PHE A 258 -12.42 11.71 7.95
C PHE A 258 -11.69 12.60 8.96
N VAL A 259 -10.94 13.61 8.50
CA VAL A 259 -10.23 14.52 9.42
C VAL A 259 -11.22 15.34 10.25
N ALA A 260 -12.28 15.87 9.62
CA ALA A 260 -13.31 16.60 10.34
C ALA A 260 -14.03 15.71 11.37
N LEU A 261 -14.39 14.48 10.97
CA LEU A 261 -15.04 13.51 11.84
C LEU A 261 -14.17 13.13 13.05
N ILE A 262 -12.90 12.79 12.82
CA ILE A 262 -11.97 12.45 13.90
C ILE A 262 -11.78 13.64 14.84
N THR A 263 -11.65 14.86 14.31
CA THR A 263 -11.53 16.08 15.12
C THR A 263 -12.77 16.29 16.01
N ALA A 264 -13.96 16.12 15.45
CA ALA A 264 -15.21 16.24 16.19
C ALA A 264 -15.34 15.17 17.28
N ILE A 265 -15.03 13.90 16.96
CA ILE A 265 -15.05 12.79 17.92
C ILE A 265 -14.01 13.03 19.03
N ASN A 266 -12.80 13.47 18.69
CA ASN A 266 -11.77 13.78 19.68
C ASN A 266 -12.23 14.88 20.65
N SER A 267 -12.81 15.97 20.13
CA SER A 267 -13.33 17.07 20.96
C SER A 267 -14.44 16.61 21.90
N LEU A 268 -15.37 15.77 21.40
CA LEU A 268 -16.42 15.18 22.23
C LEU A 268 -15.83 14.33 23.36
N PHE A 269 -14.91 13.40 23.03
CA PHE A 269 -14.29 12.53 24.01
C PHE A 269 -13.44 13.30 25.03
N ASP A 270 -12.71 14.32 24.60
CA ASP A 270 -11.91 15.17 25.48
C ASP A 270 -12.80 15.94 26.47
N SER A 271 -13.93 16.49 26.01
CA SER A 271 -14.89 17.19 26.88
C SER A 271 -15.60 16.27 27.88
N MET A 272 -15.86 15.02 27.52
CA MET A 272 -16.58 14.06 28.37
C MET A 272 -15.65 13.28 29.32
N PHE A 273 -14.44 12.96 28.88
CA PHE A 273 -13.54 12.02 29.56
C PHE A 273 -12.13 12.58 29.82
N GLY A 274 -11.80 13.78 29.33
CA GLY A 274 -10.46 14.38 29.45
C GLY A 274 -9.38 13.66 28.63
N ILE A 275 -9.78 12.87 27.63
CA ILE A 275 -8.89 12.13 26.74
C ILE A 275 -9.50 12.04 25.35
N THR A 276 -8.68 12.20 24.31
CA THR A 276 -9.16 12.10 22.92
C THR A 276 -9.45 10.65 22.52
N PHE A 277 -10.37 10.45 21.59
CA PHE A 277 -10.67 9.13 21.04
C PHE A 277 -9.44 8.46 20.41
N GLN A 278 -8.63 9.25 19.69
CA GLN A 278 -7.38 8.76 19.13
C GLN A 278 -6.37 8.31 20.21
N ALA A 279 -6.30 8.97 21.37
CA ALA A 279 -5.42 8.53 22.47
C ALA A 279 -5.89 7.21 23.07
N ILE A 280 -7.21 7.02 23.24
CA ILE A 280 -7.79 5.72 23.67
C ILE A 280 -7.39 4.61 22.68
N LEU A 281 -7.56 4.85 21.38
CA LEU A 281 -7.12 3.93 20.35
C LEU A 281 -5.60 3.68 20.42
N GLY A 282 -4.81 4.70 20.73
CA GLY A 282 -3.38 4.59 20.97
C GLY A 282 -3.04 3.61 22.09
N TYR A 283 -3.76 3.66 23.22
CA TYR A 283 -3.60 2.68 24.30
C TYR A 283 -4.00 1.27 23.86
N ILE A 284 -5.09 1.12 23.10
CA ILE A 284 -5.55 -0.19 22.59
C ILE A 284 -4.52 -0.81 21.63
N PHE A 285 -3.92 0.00 20.76
CA PHE A 285 -2.92 -0.46 19.78
C PHE A 285 -1.48 -0.49 20.33
N SER A 286 -1.22 0.11 21.49
CA SER A 286 0.10 0.15 22.10
C SER A 286 0.75 -1.23 22.33
N PRO A 287 0.03 -2.31 22.71
CA PRO A 287 0.64 -3.63 22.84
C PRO A 287 1.13 -4.17 21.50
N LEU A 288 0.39 -3.89 20.41
CA LEU A 288 0.78 -4.27 19.06
C LEU A 288 2.02 -3.49 18.61
N ALA A 289 2.04 -2.17 18.84
CA ALA A 289 3.19 -1.32 18.57
C ALA A 289 4.45 -1.79 19.32
N PHE A 290 4.31 -2.09 20.62
CA PHE A 290 5.39 -2.61 21.44
C PHE A 290 5.94 -3.93 20.91
N VAL A 291 5.06 -4.87 20.56
CA VAL A 291 5.42 -6.17 19.98
C VAL A 291 6.12 -6.04 18.61
N MET A 292 5.79 -5.00 17.83
CA MET A 292 6.53 -4.65 16.59
C MET A 292 7.93 -4.06 16.86
N GLY A 293 8.30 -3.85 18.13
CA GLY A 293 9.63 -3.44 18.54
C GLY A 293 9.80 -1.93 18.77
N ILE A 294 8.69 -1.18 18.82
CA ILE A 294 8.64 0.24 19.16
C ILE A 294 8.94 0.42 20.66
N PRO A 295 9.79 1.39 21.05
CA PRO A 295 10.09 1.66 22.46
C PRO A 295 8.83 1.93 23.28
N GLN A 296 8.84 1.52 24.56
CA GLN A 296 7.70 1.68 25.46
C GLN A 296 7.27 3.14 25.65
N ALA A 297 8.20 4.10 25.54
CA ALA A 297 7.89 5.53 25.64
C ALA A 297 7.09 6.05 24.42
N GLU A 298 7.18 5.37 23.27
CA GLU A 298 6.65 5.83 21.98
C GLU A 298 5.46 4.98 21.51
N MET A 299 5.19 3.84 22.16
CA MET A 299 4.22 2.84 21.71
C MET A 299 2.77 3.37 21.66
N VAL A 300 2.40 4.33 22.51
CA VAL A 300 1.05 4.92 22.50
C VAL A 300 0.89 5.83 21.28
N THR A 301 1.87 6.69 21.01
CA THR A 301 1.89 7.56 19.83
C THR A 301 1.90 6.75 18.54
N ALA A 302 2.74 5.71 18.45
CA ALA A 302 2.75 4.82 17.31
C ALA A 302 1.43 4.03 17.17
N GLY A 303 0.88 3.55 18.30
CA GLY A 303 -0.41 2.89 18.34
C GLY A 303 -1.54 3.79 17.82
N GLN A 304 -1.50 5.08 18.13
CA GLN A 304 -2.49 6.06 17.65
C GLN A 304 -2.42 6.20 16.12
N ILE A 305 -1.23 6.24 15.52
CA ILE A 305 -1.04 6.29 14.06
C ILE A 305 -1.56 5.00 13.41
N MET A 306 -1.20 3.84 13.96
CA MET A 306 -1.68 2.54 13.47
C MET A 306 -3.20 2.43 13.53
N ALA A 307 -3.80 2.89 14.62
CA ALA A 307 -5.25 2.87 14.78
C ALA A 307 -5.95 3.86 13.85
N THR A 308 -5.38 5.06 13.67
CA THR A 308 -5.87 6.07 12.72
C THR A 308 -5.95 5.49 11.32
N LYS A 309 -4.93 4.73 10.88
CA LYS A 309 -4.97 4.02 9.60
C LYS A 309 -6.16 3.06 9.50
N LEU A 310 -6.47 2.34 10.57
CA LEU A 310 -7.55 1.34 10.57
C LEU A 310 -8.95 1.96 10.57
N VAL A 311 -9.17 3.00 11.36
CA VAL A 311 -10.50 3.63 11.52
C VAL A 311 -10.79 4.70 10.45
N SER A 312 -9.76 5.12 9.72
CA SER A 312 -9.88 6.09 8.62
C SER A 312 -9.23 5.56 7.35
N ASN A 313 -8.00 5.97 7.05
CA ASN A 313 -7.19 5.49 5.94
C ASN A 313 -5.71 5.82 6.19
N GLU A 314 -4.86 5.29 5.31
CA GLU A 314 -3.43 5.44 5.35
C GLU A 314 -2.95 6.88 5.10
N PHE A 315 -3.65 7.70 4.35
CA PHE A 315 -3.25 9.10 4.13
C PHE A 315 -3.39 9.94 5.39
N VAL A 316 -4.49 9.80 6.14
CA VAL A 316 -4.67 10.50 7.42
C VAL A 316 -3.57 10.06 8.39
N ALA A 317 -3.29 8.75 8.47
CA ALA A 317 -2.23 8.23 9.32
C ALA A 317 -0.83 8.75 8.92
N MET A 318 -0.53 8.85 7.63
CA MET A 318 0.76 9.36 7.14
C MET A 318 0.93 10.86 7.37
N LEU A 319 -0.15 11.64 7.27
CA LEU A 319 -0.15 13.06 7.65
C LEU A 319 0.12 13.24 9.15
N ASP A 320 -0.51 12.41 9.99
CA ASP A 320 -0.29 12.46 11.44
C ASP A 320 1.14 12.00 11.80
N LEU A 321 1.66 10.96 11.14
CA LEU A 321 3.06 10.55 11.29
C LEU A 321 4.02 11.68 10.92
N GLY A 322 3.80 12.38 9.81
CA GLY A 322 4.65 13.49 9.37
C GLY A 322 4.72 14.64 10.39
N LYS A 323 3.68 14.84 11.22
CA LYS A 323 3.66 15.87 12.27
C LYS A 323 4.50 15.49 13.49
N VAL A 324 4.54 14.20 13.84
CA VAL A 324 5.16 13.71 15.09
C VAL A 324 6.50 13.00 14.85
N ALA A 325 6.88 12.72 13.60
CA ALA A 325 8.09 11.98 13.26
C ALA A 325 9.38 12.62 13.83
N GLY A 326 9.41 13.95 13.98
CA GLY A 326 10.55 14.66 14.58
C GLY A 326 10.75 14.40 16.07
N ASP A 327 9.70 13.98 16.78
CA ASP A 327 9.70 13.72 18.23
C ASP A 327 9.97 12.24 18.56
N LEU A 328 10.00 11.37 17.55
CA LEU A 328 10.18 9.94 17.70
C LEU A 328 11.65 9.55 17.47
N SER A 329 12.11 8.49 18.15
CA SER A 329 13.42 7.91 17.88
C SER A 329 13.50 7.42 16.43
N ALA A 330 14.67 7.54 15.80
CA ALA A 330 14.88 7.15 14.39
C ALA A 330 14.57 5.66 14.08
N ARG A 331 14.38 4.82 15.10
CA ARG A 331 13.99 3.42 14.95
C ARG A 331 12.47 3.24 14.79
N THR A 332 11.69 4.12 15.38
CA THR A 332 10.22 4.12 15.38
C THR A 332 9.70 4.78 14.11
#